data_AF-A0A2S8FG01-F1
#
_entry.id   AF-A0A2S8FG01-F1
#
_cell.length_a   1.000
_cell.length_b   1.000
_cell.length_c   1.000
_cell.angle_alpha   90.00
_cell.angle_beta   90.00
_cell.angle_gamma   90.00
#
_symmetry.space_group_name_H-M   'P 1'
#
loop_
_entity.id
_entity.type
_entity.pdbx_description
1 polymer ?
#
loop_
_entity_poly.entity_id
_entity_poly.type
_entity_poly.pdbx_seq_one_letter_code
_entity_poly.pdbx_strand_id
1 'polypeptide(L)'
;MEWTGMPLSSSSSTQSELRWYYAVDDAHVGPVSATKFWQLADDGVIKADTLVWCTGYTDWVPAQTVDGLFRGKKNRGSDPGFVSSAPQHVGPTPMKPPPPEEPADVDTTLLLQIAKSGIMLGLVCIIFTRGCDRIDKARIEGIIGERAISEQEFNEREKSQLLPLQQRLDELQAIDYVSAEEKKQLQEAIETLRTEKLVLANERKKLEAETWGPLRAKEARVGAEYQSMQMFRRIAGLIGTTLTLIGLGIALFYTPSDQQLGIWIVLGVVIAAAYLS
;
A
#
# COMPACT_ATOMS: atom_id res chain seq x y z
N MET A 1 -42.78 -14.95 21.31
CA MET A 1 -43.06 -14.59 19.90
C MET A 1 -41.79 -14.85 19.13
N GLU A 2 -41.59 -16.11 18.77
CA GLU A 2 -40.62 -16.56 17.76
C GLU A 2 -41.01 -15.92 16.42
N TRP A 3 -40.05 -15.26 15.78
CA TRP A 3 -40.11 -14.99 14.35
C TRP A 3 -39.17 -15.98 13.66
N THR A 4 -39.76 -17.07 13.20
CA THR A 4 -39.19 -18.05 12.28
C THR A 4 -39.36 -17.56 10.84
N GLY A 5 -38.28 -17.67 10.06
CA GLY A 5 -38.30 -17.92 8.61
C GLY A 5 -38.98 -16.90 7.68
N MET A 6 -38.19 -16.08 7.01
CA MET A 6 -38.40 -15.83 5.58
C MET A 6 -37.15 -16.26 4.79
N PRO A 7 -37.32 -17.00 3.68
CA PRO A 7 -36.27 -17.79 3.06
C PRO A 7 -35.26 -16.95 2.27
N LEU A 8 -33.97 -17.20 2.50
CA LEU A 8 -32.99 -17.15 1.42
C LEU A 8 -33.25 -18.34 0.48
N SER A 9 -32.98 -18.12 -0.81
CA SER A 9 -33.12 -19.02 -1.97
C SER A 9 -34.37 -18.68 -2.80
N SER A 10 -34.30 -18.47 -4.12
CA SER A 10 -33.24 -18.72 -5.09
C SER A 10 -33.78 -18.34 -6.48
N SER A 11 -32.85 -18.11 -7.43
CA SER A 11 -33.05 -18.27 -8.88
C SER A 11 -33.70 -17.10 -9.64
N SER A 12 -32.89 -16.12 -10.00
CA SER A 12 -32.83 -15.72 -11.40
C SER A 12 -31.36 -15.72 -11.81
N SER A 13 -30.84 -16.95 -11.83
CA SER A 13 -29.70 -17.36 -12.64
C SER A 13 -29.74 -16.63 -13.97
N THR A 14 -28.75 -15.77 -14.18
CA THR A 14 -28.08 -15.51 -15.46
C THR A 14 -28.87 -16.01 -16.66
N GLN A 15 -29.95 -15.31 -17.03
CA GLN A 15 -30.53 -15.48 -18.35
C GLN A 15 -29.52 -14.83 -19.28
N SER A 16 -28.54 -15.63 -19.71
CA SER A 16 -27.65 -15.29 -20.80
C SER A 16 -28.54 -14.75 -21.91
N GLU A 17 -28.46 -13.44 -22.15
CA GLU A 17 -29.12 -12.78 -23.26
C GLU A 17 -28.64 -13.50 -24.52
N LEU A 18 -29.43 -14.45 -25.02
CA LEU A 18 -29.17 -15.11 -26.29
C LEU A 18 -29.12 -14.01 -27.34
N ARG A 19 -27.91 -13.70 -27.81
CA ARG A 19 -27.69 -12.70 -28.86
C ARG A 19 -27.90 -13.38 -30.19
N TRP A 20 -28.85 -12.87 -30.95
CA TRP A 20 -29.18 -13.37 -32.29
C TRP A 20 -28.58 -12.45 -33.35
N TYR A 21 -28.18 -13.06 -34.46
CA TYR A 21 -27.67 -12.39 -35.64
C TYR A 21 -28.39 -12.97 -36.86
N TYR A 22 -28.60 -12.17 -37.90
CA TYR A 22 -29.22 -12.59 -39.15
C TYR A 22 -28.51 -11.97 -40.36
N ALA A 23 -28.53 -12.63 -41.51
CA ALA A 23 -27.89 -12.17 -42.73
C ALA A 23 -28.88 -11.47 -43.68
N VAL A 24 -28.57 -10.26 -44.14
CA VAL A 24 -29.33 -9.55 -45.19
C VAL A 24 -28.33 -8.98 -46.19
N ASP A 25 -28.57 -9.22 -47.48
CA ASP A 25 -27.74 -8.72 -48.59
C ASP A 25 -26.23 -8.99 -48.38
N ASP A 26 -25.88 -10.22 -48.00
CA ASP A 26 -24.51 -10.70 -47.66
C ASP A 26 -23.84 -9.99 -46.46
N ALA A 27 -24.58 -9.19 -45.69
CA ALA A 27 -24.10 -8.56 -44.46
C ALA A 27 -24.74 -9.20 -43.21
N HIS A 28 -23.93 -9.42 -42.17
CA HIS A 28 -24.43 -9.88 -40.87
C HIS A 28 -24.93 -8.70 -40.03
N VAL A 29 -26.18 -8.79 -39.57
CA VAL A 29 -26.83 -7.77 -38.75
C VAL A 29 -27.11 -8.34 -37.36
N GLY A 30 -26.65 -7.64 -36.32
CA GLY A 30 -26.81 -8.01 -34.91
C GLY A 30 -25.72 -7.40 -34.03
N PRO A 31 -25.70 -7.68 -32.71
CA PRO A 31 -26.61 -8.58 -31.98
C PRO A 31 -27.99 -7.96 -31.74
N VAL A 32 -29.04 -8.75 -31.93
CA VAL A 32 -30.40 -8.43 -31.51
C VAL A 32 -30.82 -9.35 -30.37
N SER A 33 -31.67 -8.85 -29.47
CA SER A 33 -32.27 -9.70 -28.43
C SER A 33 -33.20 -10.73 -29.06
N ALA A 34 -33.43 -11.86 -28.39
CA ALA A 34 -34.37 -12.86 -28.84
C ALA A 34 -35.73 -12.24 -29.18
N THR A 35 -36.29 -11.41 -28.32
CA THR A 35 -37.58 -10.72 -28.55
C THR A 35 -37.58 -9.90 -29.84
N LYS A 36 -36.48 -9.18 -30.13
CA LYS A 36 -36.37 -8.39 -31.36
C LYS A 36 -36.20 -9.27 -32.60
N PHE A 37 -35.49 -10.39 -32.48
CA PHE A 37 -35.33 -11.38 -33.53
C PHE A 37 -36.68 -12.00 -33.96
N TRP A 38 -37.51 -12.41 -33.00
CA TRP A 38 -38.86 -12.91 -33.28
C TRP A 38 -39.73 -11.85 -33.99
N GLN A 39 -39.66 -10.60 -33.54
CA GLN A 39 -40.38 -9.50 -34.18
C GLN A 39 -39.94 -9.29 -35.64
N LEU A 40 -38.64 -9.40 -35.94
CA LEU A 40 -38.12 -9.26 -37.31
C LEU A 40 -38.55 -10.41 -38.23
N ALA A 41 -38.77 -11.60 -37.68
CA ALA A 41 -39.35 -12.72 -38.43
C ALA A 41 -40.85 -12.48 -38.71
N ASP A 42 -41.60 -11.96 -37.74
CA ASP A 42 -43.01 -11.59 -37.92
C ASP A 42 -43.18 -10.43 -38.93
N ASP A 43 -42.28 -9.46 -38.89
CA ASP A 43 -42.25 -8.30 -39.82
C ASP A 43 -41.82 -8.71 -41.25
N GLY A 44 -41.41 -9.96 -41.46
CA GLY A 44 -41.00 -10.50 -42.77
C GLY A 44 -39.60 -10.06 -43.23
N VAL A 45 -38.81 -9.44 -42.34
CA VAL A 45 -37.42 -9.07 -42.60
C VAL A 45 -36.53 -10.32 -42.63
N ILE A 46 -36.79 -11.28 -41.74
CA ILE A 46 -36.14 -12.59 -41.71
C ILE A 46 -37.04 -13.59 -42.43
N LYS A 47 -36.55 -14.15 -43.54
CA LYS A 47 -37.25 -15.17 -44.34
C LYS A 47 -36.75 -16.56 -43.96
N ALA A 48 -37.48 -17.59 -44.40
CA ALA A 48 -37.15 -19.00 -44.10
C ALA A 48 -35.73 -19.42 -44.51
N ASP A 49 -35.20 -18.83 -45.59
CA ASP A 49 -33.87 -19.04 -46.15
C ASP A 49 -32.79 -18.10 -45.59
N THR A 50 -33.17 -17.08 -44.81
CA THR A 50 -32.24 -16.17 -44.16
C THR A 50 -31.34 -16.94 -43.17
N LEU A 51 -30.02 -16.78 -43.29
CA LEU A 51 -29.09 -17.37 -42.34
C LEU A 51 -29.13 -16.61 -41.02
N VAL A 52 -29.23 -17.36 -39.92
CA VAL A 52 -29.30 -16.85 -38.56
C VAL A 52 -28.30 -17.58 -37.68
N TRP A 53 -27.79 -16.89 -36.67
CA TRP A 53 -26.87 -17.45 -35.70
C TRP A 53 -27.22 -16.94 -34.31
N CYS A 54 -27.15 -17.82 -33.31
CA CYS A 54 -27.27 -17.43 -31.92
C CYS A 54 -26.07 -17.93 -31.12
N THR A 55 -25.79 -17.25 -30.01
CA THR A 55 -24.74 -17.65 -29.08
C THR A 55 -24.90 -19.12 -28.68
N GLY A 56 -23.92 -19.95 -29.05
CA GLY A 56 -23.90 -21.40 -28.81
C GLY A 56 -24.09 -22.28 -30.05
N TYR A 57 -24.37 -21.71 -31.23
CA TYR A 57 -24.41 -22.47 -32.48
C TYR A 57 -23.02 -22.64 -33.08
N THR A 58 -22.73 -23.84 -33.59
CA THR A 58 -21.45 -24.17 -34.21
C THR A 58 -21.28 -23.47 -35.57
N ASP A 59 -22.38 -23.23 -36.28
CA ASP A 59 -22.39 -22.58 -37.59
C ASP A 59 -23.70 -21.80 -37.81
N TRP A 60 -23.76 -20.96 -38.84
CA TRP A 60 -24.98 -20.27 -39.28
C TRP A 60 -26.00 -21.29 -39.78
N VAL A 61 -27.25 -21.13 -39.38
CA VAL A 61 -28.33 -22.03 -39.80
C VAL A 61 -29.45 -21.24 -40.49
N PRO A 62 -30.17 -21.82 -41.47
CA PRO A 62 -31.34 -21.18 -42.03
C PRO A 62 -32.42 -20.91 -40.97
N ALA A 63 -33.09 -19.77 -41.01
CA ALA A 63 -34.09 -19.36 -40.02
C ALA A 63 -35.21 -20.41 -39.85
N GLN A 64 -35.56 -21.13 -40.91
CA GLN A 64 -36.55 -22.22 -40.87
C GLN A 64 -36.19 -23.37 -39.92
N THR A 65 -34.91 -23.56 -39.58
CA THR A 65 -34.49 -24.61 -38.65
C THR A 65 -34.63 -24.19 -37.19
N VAL A 66 -34.95 -22.91 -36.93
CA VAL A 66 -35.20 -22.42 -35.57
C VAL A 66 -36.61 -22.82 -35.14
N ASP A 67 -36.68 -23.70 -34.13
CA ASP A 67 -37.94 -24.21 -33.61
C ASP A 67 -38.85 -23.08 -33.12
N GLY A 68 -40.04 -23.02 -33.71
CA GLY A 68 -41.07 -22.05 -33.34
C GLY A 68 -41.10 -20.79 -34.20
N LEU A 69 -40.03 -20.44 -34.93
CA LEU A 69 -39.88 -19.15 -35.66
C LEU A 69 -40.98 -18.91 -36.69
N PHE A 70 -41.42 -19.96 -37.37
CA PHE A 70 -42.48 -19.89 -38.37
C PHE A 70 -43.65 -20.82 -38.02
N ARG A 71 -44.16 -20.76 -36.78
CA ARG A 71 -45.40 -21.46 -36.42
C ARG A 71 -46.63 -20.64 -36.81
N GLY A 72 -46.93 -20.62 -38.11
CA GLY A 72 -48.05 -19.80 -38.59
C GLY A 72 -48.38 -19.87 -40.08
N LYS A 73 -48.13 -20.98 -40.79
CA LYS A 73 -48.78 -21.23 -42.10
C LYS A 73 -48.72 -22.69 -42.57
N LYS A 74 -48.77 -23.65 -41.64
CA LYS A 74 -49.02 -25.06 -42.01
C LYS A 74 -50.53 -25.29 -42.09
N ASN A 75 -51.13 -24.89 -43.22
CA ASN A 75 -52.30 -25.50 -43.88
C ASN A 75 -52.95 -24.49 -44.84
N ARG A 76 -52.63 -24.61 -46.13
CA ARG A 76 -53.56 -24.48 -47.26
C ARG A 76 -52.79 -24.75 -48.56
N GLY A 77 -53.29 -25.69 -49.36
CA GLY A 77 -52.88 -25.86 -50.75
C GLY A 77 -52.02 -27.08 -51.04
N SER A 78 -52.51 -28.27 -50.72
CA SER A 78 -52.19 -29.45 -51.52
C SER A 78 -52.82 -29.28 -52.89
N ASP A 79 -52.01 -28.97 -53.91
CA ASP A 79 -52.34 -29.20 -55.30
C ASP A 79 -51.09 -29.80 -55.98
N PRO A 80 -51.18 -31.01 -56.57
CA PRO A 80 -50.02 -31.69 -57.15
C PRO A 80 -49.87 -31.29 -58.61
N GLY A 81 -48.80 -30.56 -58.92
CA GLY A 81 -48.33 -30.46 -60.30
C GLY A 81 -47.66 -29.15 -60.62
N PHE A 82 -46.36 -29.04 -60.40
CA PHE A 82 -45.42 -28.63 -61.45
C PHE A 82 -43.98 -28.89 -61.02
N VAL A 83 -43.31 -29.67 -61.87
CA VAL A 83 -41.87 -29.73 -62.17
C VAL A 83 -40.83 -29.69 -61.04
N SER A 84 -40.24 -30.86 -60.86
CA SER A 84 -38.82 -31.03 -60.52
C SER A 84 -37.96 -30.17 -61.45
N SER A 85 -37.23 -29.22 -60.88
CA SER A 85 -36.04 -28.61 -61.47
C SER A 85 -35.12 -28.29 -60.31
N ALA A 86 -34.31 -29.26 -59.92
CA ALA A 86 -33.17 -29.04 -59.04
C ALA A 86 -32.14 -28.16 -59.77
N PRO A 87 -31.71 -27.03 -59.20
CA PRO A 87 -30.39 -26.50 -59.44
C PRO A 87 -29.44 -27.03 -58.38
N GLN A 88 -28.24 -27.31 -58.85
CA GLN A 88 -27.17 -27.97 -58.15
C GLN A 88 -26.70 -27.19 -56.91
N HIS A 89 -26.48 -27.95 -55.85
CA HIS A 89 -25.46 -27.78 -54.80
C HIS A 89 -24.54 -26.55 -54.98
N VAL A 90 -24.83 -25.47 -54.25
CA VAL A 90 -23.78 -24.57 -53.79
C VAL A 90 -23.51 -24.99 -52.36
N GLY A 91 -22.36 -25.62 -52.10
CA GLY A 91 -21.95 -25.95 -50.74
C GLY A 91 -21.86 -24.68 -49.89
N PRO A 92 -22.05 -24.76 -48.56
CA PRO A 92 -21.83 -23.61 -47.71
C PRO A 92 -20.35 -23.22 -47.82
N THR A 93 -20.07 -22.03 -48.34
CA THR A 93 -18.77 -21.39 -48.17
C THR A 93 -18.56 -21.24 -46.66
N PRO A 94 -17.47 -21.76 -46.06
CA PRO A 94 -17.18 -21.51 -44.65
C PRO A 94 -16.93 -20.01 -44.48
N MET A 95 -17.92 -19.28 -43.95
CA MET A 95 -17.72 -17.90 -43.52
C MET A 95 -16.76 -17.91 -42.33
N LYS A 96 -15.73 -17.07 -42.42
CA LYS A 96 -14.67 -16.92 -41.43
C LYS A 96 -15.27 -16.69 -40.02
N PRO A 97 -14.79 -17.36 -38.96
CA PRO A 97 -15.28 -17.14 -37.61
C PRO A 97 -15.14 -15.66 -37.21
N PRO A 98 -16.05 -15.13 -36.36
CA PRO A 98 -15.98 -13.75 -35.90
C PRO A 98 -14.63 -13.47 -35.20
N PRO A 99 -14.14 -12.21 -35.25
CA PRO A 99 -12.92 -11.82 -34.54
C PRO A 99 -13.00 -12.21 -33.05
N PRO A 100 -11.91 -12.68 -32.43
CA PRO A 100 -11.89 -12.92 -30.99
C PRO A 100 -12.33 -11.65 -30.26
N GLU A 101 -13.28 -11.75 -29.32
CA GLU A 101 -13.67 -10.64 -28.44
C GLU A 101 -12.40 -10.04 -27.82
N GLU A 102 -12.05 -8.81 -28.20
CA GLU A 102 -10.99 -8.07 -27.53
C GLU A 102 -11.40 -7.89 -26.06
N PRO A 103 -10.54 -8.27 -25.09
CA PRO A 103 -10.87 -8.15 -23.68
C PRO A 103 -11.18 -6.69 -23.37
N ALA A 104 -12.26 -6.46 -22.61
CA ALA A 104 -12.71 -5.14 -22.18
C ALA A 104 -11.51 -4.23 -21.86
N ASP A 105 -11.40 -3.14 -22.62
CA ASP A 105 -10.34 -2.13 -22.52
C ASP A 105 -10.36 -1.55 -21.10
N VAL A 106 -9.59 -2.16 -20.20
CA VAL A 106 -9.33 -1.59 -18.90
C VAL A 106 -8.58 -0.30 -19.19
N ASP A 107 -9.16 0.86 -18.90
CA ASP A 107 -8.58 2.19 -19.14
C ASP A 107 -7.13 2.24 -18.65
N THR A 108 -6.20 1.86 -19.54
CA THR A 108 -4.77 1.74 -19.25
C THR A 108 -4.20 3.09 -18.86
N THR A 109 -4.80 4.15 -19.41
CA THR A 109 -4.56 5.55 -19.06
C THR A 109 -4.92 5.84 -17.59
N LEU A 110 -6.08 5.39 -17.12
CA LEU A 110 -6.53 5.57 -15.73
C LEU A 110 -5.66 4.77 -14.76
N LEU A 111 -5.31 3.52 -15.10
CA LEU A 111 -4.37 2.71 -14.32
C LEU A 111 -2.98 3.36 -14.22
N LEU A 112 -2.48 3.95 -15.30
CA LEU A 112 -1.19 4.62 -15.31
C LEU A 112 -1.22 5.94 -14.51
N GLN A 113 -2.35 6.64 -14.48
CA GLN A 113 -2.55 7.81 -13.62
C GLN A 113 -2.58 7.42 -12.14
N ILE A 114 -3.28 6.33 -11.79
CA ILE A 114 -3.28 5.77 -10.43
C ILE A 114 -1.84 5.40 -10.03
N ALA A 115 -1.09 4.71 -10.89
CA ALA A 115 0.30 4.33 -10.63
C ALA A 115 1.20 5.56 -10.40
N LYS A 116 1.11 6.60 -11.23
CA LYS A 116 1.87 7.85 -11.07
C LYS A 116 1.52 8.56 -9.76
N SER A 117 0.23 8.64 -9.42
CA SER A 117 -0.22 9.26 -8.18
C SER A 117 0.28 8.49 -6.95
N GLY A 118 0.29 7.15 -7.00
CA GLY A 118 0.81 6.28 -5.96
C GLY A 118 2.32 6.43 -5.75
N ILE A 119 3.09 6.53 -6.84
CA ILE A 119 4.54 6.80 -6.76
C ILE A 119 4.81 8.18 -6.16
N MET A 120 4.12 9.23 -6.61
CA MET A 120 4.30 10.59 -6.08
C MET A 120 3.92 10.66 -4.59
N LEU A 121 2.77 10.10 -4.20
CA LEU A 121 2.33 10.08 -2.81
C LEU A 121 3.31 9.28 -1.93
N GLY A 122 3.77 8.12 -2.41
CA GLY A 122 4.74 7.29 -1.73
C GLY A 122 6.08 8.01 -1.50
N LEU A 123 6.61 8.69 -2.53
CA LEU A 123 7.84 9.49 -2.42
C LEU A 123 7.68 10.68 -1.46
N VAL A 124 6.55 11.40 -1.50
CA VAL A 124 6.26 12.49 -0.57
C VAL A 124 6.22 11.97 0.88
N CYS A 125 5.57 10.84 1.13
CA CYS A 125 5.56 10.21 2.46
C CYS A 125 6.99 9.85 2.92
N ILE A 126 7.85 9.32 2.05
CA ILE A 126 9.24 8.97 2.38
C ILE A 126 10.07 10.22 2.71
N ILE A 127 9.92 11.30 1.93
CA ILE A 127 10.68 12.54 2.15
C ILE A 127 10.23 13.21 3.44
N PHE A 128 8.91 13.30 3.67
CA PHE A 128 8.36 13.96 4.85
C PHE A 128 8.72 13.21 6.15
N THR A 129 8.64 11.88 6.14
CA THR A 129 9.03 11.05 7.29
C THR A 129 10.52 11.21 7.61
N ARG A 130 11.40 11.25 6.60
CA ARG A 130 12.85 11.40 6.82
C ARG A 130 13.30 12.82 7.17
N GLY A 131 12.68 13.85 6.59
CA GLY A 131 13.02 15.25 6.87
C GLY A 131 12.81 15.62 8.33
N CYS A 132 11.73 15.12 8.94
CA CYS A 132 11.41 15.41 10.33
C CYS A 132 12.34 14.69 11.33
N ASP A 133 12.91 13.53 10.98
CA ASP A 133 13.78 12.77 11.90
C ASP A 133 15.06 13.52 12.26
N ARG A 134 15.63 14.30 11.34
CA ARG A 134 16.84 15.09 11.63
C ARG A 134 16.56 16.22 12.64
N ILE A 135 15.42 16.87 12.49
CA ILE A 135 15.02 18.01 13.34
C ILE A 135 14.70 17.52 14.75
N ASP A 136 13.96 16.41 14.87
CA ASP A 136 13.58 15.87 16.17
C ASP A 136 14.78 15.31 16.94
N LYS A 137 15.73 14.65 16.25
CA LYS A 137 16.98 14.19 16.87
C LYS A 137 17.79 15.34 17.45
N ALA A 138 18.02 16.39 16.68
CA ALA A 138 18.78 17.56 17.14
C ALA A 138 18.12 18.23 18.37
N ARG A 139 16.79 18.27 18.40
CA ARG A 139 16.05 18.83 19.54
C ARG A 139 16.21 17.98 20.81
N ILE A 140 16.18 16.65 20.68
CA ILE A 140 16.33 15.73 21.82
C ILE A 140 17.75 15.75 22.36
N GLU A 141 18.73 15.72 21.45
CA GLU A 141 20.15 15.82 21.80
C GLU A 141 20.46 17.12 22.55
N GLY A 142 19.79 18.23 22.21
CA GLY A 142 19.93 19.49 22.94
C GLY A 142 19.49 19.40 24.41
N ILE A 143 18.35 18.75 24.68
CA ILE A 143 17.83 18.61 26.05
C ILE A 143 18.69 17.66 26.88
N ILE A 144 19.09 16.53 26.30
CA ILE A 144 19.97 15.55 26.97
C ILE A 144 21.36 16.18 27.22
N GLY A 145 21.85 16.96 26.25
CA GLY A 145 23.13 17.66 26.35
C GLY A 145 23.16 18.67 27.49
N GLU A 146 22.09 19.46 27.67
CA GLU A 146 22.00 20.46 28.73
C GLU A 146 22.15 19.83 30.13
N ARG A 147 21.45 18.72 30.38
CA ARG A 147 21.60 17.97 31.63
C ARG A 147 23.01 17.41 31.77
N ALA A 148 23.50 16.71 30.74
CA ALA A 148 24.81 16.05 30.78
C ALA A 148 25.95 17.04 31.07
N ILE A 149 25.91 18.23 30.48
CA ILE A 149 26.89 19.30 30.74
C ILE A 149 26.82 19.73 32.21
N SER A 150 25.62 20.01 32.74
CA SER A 150 25.49 20.45 34.15
C SER A 150 25.93 19.37 35.16
N GLU A 151 25.66 18.10 34.87
CA GLU A 151 26.07 16.97 35.71
C GLU A 151 27.58 16.75 35.64
N GLN A 152 28.17 16.93 34.45
CA GLN A 152 29.61 16.87 34.26
C GLN A 152 30.33 18.02 34.97
N GLU A 153 29.86 19.27 34.83
CA GLU A 153 30.45 20.43 35.50
C GLU A 153 30.46 20.25 37.03
N PHE A 154 29.38 19.71 37.60
CA PHE A 154 29.33 19.41 39.03
C PHE A 154 30.32 18.31 39.42
N ASN A 155 30.38 17.21 38.67
CA ASN A 155 31.29 16.10 38.93
C ASN A 155 32.77 16.54 38.81
N GLU A 156 33.09 17.42 37.87
CA GLU A 156 34.43 18.01 37.72
C GLU A 156 34.77 18.90 38.92
N ARG A 157 33.84 19.74 39.38
CA ARG A 157 34.02 20.55 40.59
C ARG A 157 34.23 19.70 41.84
N GLU A 158 33.39 18.69 42.05
CA GLU A 158 33.51 17.74 43.15
C GLU A 158 34.89 17.05 43.14
N LYS A 159 35.34 16.57 41.97
CA LYS A 159 36.69 16.01 41.84
C LYS A 159 37.77 17.03 42.18
N SER A 160 37.67 18.25 41.65
CA SER A 160 38.69 19.29 41.86
C SER A 160 38.86 19.68 43.34
N GLN A 161 37.77 19.63 44.12
CA GLN A 161 37.75 19.94 45.54
C GLN A 161 38.24 18.77 46.40
N LEU A 162 37.77 17.55 46.10
CA LEU A 162 38.08 16.39 46.93
C LEU A 162 39.47 15.80 46.68
N LEU A 163 39.99 15.90 45.45
CA LEU A 163 41.30 15.35 45.09
C LEU A 163 42.45 15.87 45.97
N PRO A 164 42.65 17.19 46.18
CA PRO A 164 43.75 17.69 47.00
C PRO A 164 43.62 17.27 48.46
N LEU A 165 42.41 17.23 49.01
CA LEU A 165 42.20 16.76 50.39
C LEU A 165 42.50 15.27 50.54
N GLN A 166 42.13 14.47 49.54
CA GLN A 166 42.40 13.04 49.55
C GLN A 166 43.89 12.76 49.39
N GLN A 167 44.58 13.49 48.51
CA GLN A 167 46.05 13.44 48.40
C GLN A 167 46.74 13.80 49.72
N ARG A 168 46.31 14.88 50.39
CA ARG A 168 46.85 15.27 51.69
C ARG A 168 46.63 14.20 52.76
N LEU A 169 45.47 13.53 52.72
CA LEU A 169 45.18 12.42 53.63
C LEU A 169 46.11 11.23 53.35
N ASP A 170 46.30 10.88 52.08
CA ASP A 170 47.17 9.78 51.66
C ASP A 170 48.64 10.05 52.02
N GLU A 171 49.13 11.28 51.84
CA GLU A 171 50.47 11.72 52.25
C GLU A 171 50.68 11.57 53.76
N LEU A 172 49.72 12.02 54.58
CA LEU A 172 49.80 11.90 56.04
C LEU A 172 49.69 10.44 56.52
N GLN A 173 48.97 9.59 55.79
CA GLN A 173 48.86 8.16 56.09
C GLN A 173 50.10 7.36 55.72
N ALA A 174 50.91 7.82 54.77
CA ALA A 174 52.13 7.15 54.32
C ALA A 174 53.32 7.31 55.28
N ILE A 175 53.20 8.12 56.34
CA ILE A 175 54.28 8.39 57.30
C ILE A 175 54.41 7.24 58.30
N ASP A 176 55.55 6.55 58.27
CA ASP A 176 55.84 5.33 59.07
C ASP A 176 55.93 5.60 60.59
N TYR A 177 56.35 6.81 61.00
CA TYR A 177 56.38 7.25 62.40
C TYR A 177 55.65 8.59 62.56
N VAL A 178 54.42 8.52 63.08
CA VAL A 178 53.53 9.69 63.18
C VAL A 178 53.72 10.40 64.52
N SER A 179 54.27 11.62 64.47
CA SER A 179 54.35 12.57 65.58
C SER A 179 52.96 13.00 66.08
N ALA A 180 52.89 13.59 67.29
CA ALA A 180 51.63 14.09 67.83
C ALA A 180 51.00 15.19 66.95
N GLU A 181 51.82 15.98 66.27
CA GLU A 181 51.37 17.05 65.37
C GLU A 181 50.76 16.48 64.09
N GLU A 182 51.40 15.48 63.46
CA GLU A 182 50.87 14.82 62.25
C GLU A 182 49.55 14.09 62.54
N LYS A 183 49.39 13.49 63.73
CA LYS A 183 48.10 12.89 64.15
C LYS A 183 46.98 13.93 64.21
N LYS A 184 47.29 15.13 64.71
CA LYS A 184 46.33 16.24 64.77
C LYS A 184 45.98 16.72 63.35
N GLN A 185 46.98 16.88 62.48
CA GLN A 185 46.77 17.25 61.07
C GLN A 185 45.95 16.20 60.32
N LEU A 186 46.17 14.91 60.58
CA LEU A 186 45.42 13.83 59.99
C LEU A 186 43.94 13.88 60.41
N GLN A 187 43.67 14.11 61.70
CA GLN A 187 42.30 14.27 62.20
C GLN A 187 41.60 15.48 61.58
N GLU A 188 42.28 16.61 61.48
CA GLU A 188 41.76 17.82 60.83
C GLU A 188 41.51 17.59 59.33
N ALA A 189 42.41 16.89 58.63
CA ALA A 189 42.23 16.52 57.23
C ALA A 189 41.02 15.58 57.02
N ILE A 190 40.78 14.64 57.94
CA ILE A 190 39.61 13.76 57.90
C ILE A 190 38.31 14.55 58.12
N GLU A 191 38.31 15.47 59.09
CA GLU A 191 37.13 16.27 59.41
C GLU A 191 36.79 17.27 58.30
N THR A 192 37.79 17.94 57.73
CA THR A 192 37.63 18.81 56.56
C THR A 192 37.10 18.03 55.35
N LEU A 193 37.69 16.88 55.03
CA LEU A 193 37.19 16.03 53.94
C LEU A 193 35.74 15.57 54.17
N ARG A 194 35.39 15.22 55.41
CA ARG A 194 34.01 14.82 55.77
C ARG A 194 33.03 15.98 55.58
N THR A 195 33.38 17.17 56.06
CA THR A 195 32.50 18.35 55.98
C THR A 195 32.30 18.79 54.53
N GLU A 196 33.36 18.84 53.74
CA GLU A 196 33.28 19.18 52.32
C GLU A 196 32.45 18.16 51.52
N LYS A 197 32.64 16.86 51.77
CA LYS A 197 31.77 15.82 51.19
C LYS A 197 30.30 16.00 51.56
N LEU A 198 30.01 16.41 52.79
CA LEU A 198 28.63 16.65 53.24
C LEU A 198 28.01 17.88 52.57
N VAL A 199 28.79 18.95 52.38
CA VAL A 199 28.36 20.15 51.64
C VAL A 199 28.04 19.79 50.19
N LEU A 200 28.97 19.13 49.49
CA LEU A 200 28.78 18.70 48.10
C LEU A 200 27.61 17.72 47.95
N ALA A 201 27.41 16.81 48.90
CA ALA A 201 26.25 15.92 48.91
C ALA A 201 24.92 16.67 49.05
N ASN A 202 24.87 17.73 49.86
CA ASN A 202 23.69 18.57 50.00
C ASN A 202 23.46 19.43 48.74
N GLU A 203 24.50 19.99 48.14
CA GLU A 203 24.42 20.71 46.87
C GLU A 203 23.92 19.80 45.75
N ARG A 204 24.46 18.58 45.65
CA ARG A 204 24.00 17.56 44.71
C ARG A 204 22.52 17.29 44.88
N LYS A 205 22.03 17.10 46.12
CA LYS A 205 20.59 16.91 46.40
C LYS A 205 19.75 18.12 45.99
N LYS A 206 20.27 19.33 46.16
CA LYS A 206 19.59 20.55 45.74
C LYS A 206 19.49 20.64 44.22
N LEU A 207 20.60 20.42 43.51
CA LEU A 207 20.63 20.36 42.04
C LEU A 207 19.73 19.24 41.50
N GLU A 208 19.71 18.10 42.16
CA GLU A 208 18.83 16.97 41.86
C GLU A 208 17.36 17.38 41.91
N ALA A 209 16.96 18.13 42.93
CA ALA A 209 15.58 18.55 43.13
C ALA A 209 15.18 19.74 42.24
N GLU A 210 16.05 20.74 42.09
CA GLU A 210 15.72 22.01 41.42
C GLU A 210 15.99 21.99 39.92
N THR A 211 17.06 21.33 39.48
CA THR A 211 17.57 21.44 38.10
C THR A 211 17.48 20.11 37.35
N TRP A 212 18.12 19.06 37.86
CA TRP A 212 18.25 17.80 37.14
C TRP A 212 16.96 16.98 37.15
N GLY A 213 16.17 17.04 38.22
CA GLY A 213 14.88 16.37 38.33
C GLY A 213 13.89 16.84 37.26
N PRO A 214 13.62 18.16 37.15
CA PRO A 214 12.77 18.70 36.09
C PRO A 214 13.31 18.41 34.68
N LEU A 215 14.62 18.50 34.47
CA LEU A 215 15.24 18.14 33.18
C LEU A 215 15.01 16.65 32.85
N ARG A 216 15.16 15.73 33.82
CA ARG A 216 14.85 14.31 33.64
C ARG A 216 13.38 14.03 33.33
N ALA A 217 12.48 14.73 34.02
CA ALA A 217 11.06 14.61 33.74
C ALA A 217 10.74 15.07 32.31
N LYS A 218 11.37 16.16 31.87
CA LYS A 218 11.26 16.68 30.49
C LYS A 218 11.87 15.72 29.47
N GLU A 219 13.06 15.17 29.74
CA GLU A 219 13.71 14.13 28.92
C GLU A 219 12.80 12.91 28.75
N ALA A 220 12.26 12.38 29.85
CA ALA A 220 11.39 11.21 29.83
C ALA A 220 10.11 11.47 29.02
N ARG A 221 9.49 12.63 29.19
CA ARG A 221 8.29 13.02 28.44
C ARG A 221 8.58 13.16 26.94
N VAL A 222 9.63 13.89 26.58
CA VAL A 222 10.01 14.09 25.17
C VAL A 222 10.46 12.77 24.54
N GLY A 223 11.15 11.91 25.28
CA GLY A 223 11.54 10.57 24.83
C GLY A 223 10.33 9.68 24.54
N ALA A 224 9.31 9.70 25.40
CA ALA A 224 8.08 8.94 25.18
C ALA A 224 7.29 9.46 23.97
N GLU A 225 7.14 10.79 23.84
CA GLU A 225 6.51 11.42 22.67
C GLU A 225 7.27 11.07 21.38
N TYR A 226 8.60 11.15 21.40
CA TYR A 226 9.46 10.80 20.26
C TYR A 226 9.33 9.33 19.86
N GLN A 227 9.33 8.41 20.82
CA GLN A 227 9.19 6.97 20.52
C GLN A 227 7.87 6.66 19.80
N SER A 228 6.77 7.29 20.24
CA SER A 228 5.46 7.12 19.58
C SER A 228 5.45 7.69 18.15
N MET A 229 6.03 8.88 17.95
CA MET A 229 6.15 9.51 16.64
C MET A 229 7.05 8.70 15.71
N GLN A 230 8.13 8.12 16.23
CA GLN A 230 9.03 7.28 15.45
C GLN A 230 8.32 6.02 14.94
N MET A 231 7.49 5.37 15.78
CA MET A 231 6.70 4.21 15.34
C MET A 231 5.71 4.58 14.25
N PHE A 232 4.97 5.69 14.41
CA PHE A 232 4.05 6.18 13.38
C PHE A 232 4.78 6.48 12.07
N ARG A 233 5.94 7.14 12.11
CA ARG A 233 6.74 7.44 10.91
C ARG A 233 7.31 6.20 10.24
N ARG A 234 7.73 5.19 11.00
CA ARG A 234 8.16 3.89 10.43
C ARG A 234 7.02 3.23 9.67
N ILE A 235 5.82 3.21 10.26
CA ILE A 235 4.63 2.68 9.60
C ILE A 235 4.29 3.49 8.34
N ALA A 236 4.27 4.82 8.42
CA ALA A 236 4.03 5.69 7.28
C ALA A 236 5.08 5.51 6.17
N GLY A 237 6.35 5.33 6.53
CA GLY A 237 7.44 5.03 5.61
C GLY A 237 7.25 3.67 4.92
N LEU A 238 6.86 2.63 5.66
CA LEU A 238 6.54 1.30 5.09
C LEU A 238 5.33 1.36 4.15
N ILE A 239 4.30 2.12 4.50
CA ILE A 239 3.14 2.35 3.62
C ILE A 239 3.58 3.11 2.36
N GLY A 240 4.43 4.12 2.51
CA GLY A 240 4.98 4.87 1.37
C GLY A 240 5.81 4.01 0.43
N THR A 241 6.71 3.16 0.96
CA THR A 241 7.53 2.25 0.14
C THR A 241 6.69 1.19 -0.55
N THR A 242 5.71 0.59 0.14
CA THR A 242 4.80 -0.40 -0.45
C THR A 242 3.96 0.22 -1.57
N LEU A 243 3.39 1.41 -1.38
CA LEU A 243 2.66 2.13 -2.44
C LEU A 243 3.56 2.47 -3.64
N THR A 244 4.81 2.86 -3.39
CA THR A 244 5.78 3.16 -4.45
C THR A 244 6.11 1.90 -5.25
N LEU A 245 6.33 0.77 -4.59
CA LEU A 245 6.61 -0.51 -5.25
C LEU A 245 5.41 -1.03 -6.05
N ILE A 246 4.20 -0.90 -5.51
CA ILE A 246 2.96 -1.26 -6.24
C ILE A 246 2.81 -0.38 -7.48
N GLY A 247 2.98 0.94 -7.35
CA GLY A 247 2.92 1.87 -8.47
C GLY A 247 3.99 1.59 -9.53
N LEU A 248 5.23 1.28 -9.12
CA LEU A 248 6.30 0.85 -10.00
C LEU A 248 5.97 -0.47 -10.71
N GLY A 249 5.41 -1.45 -10.01
CA GLY A 249 5.01 -2.73 -10.58
C GLY A 249 3.94 -2.59 -11.66
N ILE A 250 2.91 -1.78 -11.40
CA ILE A 250 1.88 -1.45 -12.39
C ILE A 250 2.51 -0.72 -13.59
N ALA A 251 3.37 0.27 -13.34
CA ALA A 251 4.05 0.98 -14.41
C ALA A 251 4.91 0.03 -15.27
N LEU A 252 5.70 -0.86 -14.67
CA LEU A 252 6.51 -1.84 -15.42
C LEU A 252 5.67 -2.75 -16.32
N PHE A 253 4.48 -3.14 -15.87
CA PHE A 253 3.61 -4.06 -16.60
C PHE A 253 2.94 -3.41 -17.82
N TYR A 254 2.53 -2.15 -17.71
CA TYR A 254 1.76 -1.47 -18.76
C TYR A 254 2.59 -0.53 -19.65
N THR A 255 3.86 -0.26 -19.31
CA THR A 255 4.69 0.71 -20.06
C THR A 255 5.49 0.01 -21.18
N PRO A 256 5.52 0.59 -22.41
CA PRO A 256 6.34 0.07 -23.50
C PRO A 256 7.84 -0.05 -23.14
N SER A 257 8.53 -1.02 -23.75
CA SER A 257 9.93 -1.37 -23.45
C SER A 257 10.91 -0.19 -23.55
N ASP A 258 10.66 0.78 -24.43
CA ASP A 258 11.46 1.99 -24.62
C ASP A 258 11.53 2.86 -23.33
N GLN A 259 10.45 2.90 -22.56
CA GLN A 259 10.33 3.74 -21.36
C GLN A 259 10.65 3.00 -20.05
N GLN A 260 10.97 1.71 -20.10
CA GLN A 260 11.24 0.91 -18.89
C GLN A 260 12.54 1.32 -18.18
N LEU A 261 13.52 1.87 -18.90
CA LEU A 261 14.82 2.25 -18.32
C LEU A 261 14.68 3.30 -17.20
N GLY A 262 13.79 4.29 -17.37
CA GLY A 262 13.50 5.27 -16.32
C GLY A 262 12.88 4.65 -15.07
N ILE A 263 12.06 3.60 -15.23
CA ILE A 263 11.41 2.90 -14.14
C ILE A 263 12.43 2.08 -13.32
N TRP A 264 13.39 1.43 -13.99
CA TRP A 264 14.50 0.73 -13.33
C TRP A 264 15.44 1.67 -12.59
N ILE A 265 15.69 2.88 -13.11
CA ILE A 265 16.46 3.91 -12.40
C ILE A 265 15.75 4.31 -11.10
N VAL A 266 14.46 4.61 -11.15
CA VAL A 266 13.68 4.98 -9.94
C VAL A 266 13.64 3.83 -8.94
N LEU A 267 13.44 2.59 -9.40
CA LEU A 267 13.51 1.40 -8.54
C LEU A 267 14.89 1.25 -7.89
N GLY A 268 15.96 1.45 -8.66
CA GLY A 268 17.33 1.43 -8.16
C GLY A 268 17.60 2.49 -7.09
N VAL A 269 17.09 3.72 -7.29
CA VAL A 269 17.18 4.79 -6.28
C VAL A 269 16.40 4.45 -5.01
N VAL A 270 15.20 3.86 -5.15
CA VAL A 270 14.39 3.44 -3.99
C VAL A 270 15.08 2.31 -3.21
N ILE A 271 15.65 1.32 -3.90
CA ILE A 271 16.40 0.21 -3.29
C ILE A 271 17.68 0.75 -2.62
N ALA A 272 18.44 1.60 -3.30
CA ALA A 272 19.64 2.21 -2.72
C ALA A 272 19.31 3.06 -1.50
N ALA A 273 18.24 3.84 -1.55
CA ALA A 273 17.75 4.62 -0.40
C ALA A 273 17.29 3.73 0.75
N ALA A 274 16.77 2.53 0.48
CA ALA A 274 16.41 1.55 1.51
C ALA A 274 17.65 0.86 2.12
N TYR A 275 18.68 0.56 1.32
CA TYR A 275 19.88 -0.17 1.76
C TYR A 275 20.97 0.70 2.40
N LEU A 276 21.05 2.00 2.09
CA LEU A 276 21.99 2.93 2.73
C LEU A 276 21.47 3.48 4.09
N SER A 277 20.31 3.00 4.55
CA SER A 277 19.66 3.42 5.80
C SER A 277 19.89 2.41 6.92
#